data_AF-A0A7C4ENM5-F1
#
_entry.id   AF-A0A7C4ENM5-F1
#
_cell.length_a   1.000
_cell.length_b   1.000
_cell.length_c   1.000
_cell.angle_alpha   90.00
_cell.angle_beta   90.00
_cell.angle_gamma   90.00
#
_symmetry.space_group_name_H-M   'P 1'
#
loop_
_entity.id
_entity.type
_entity.pdbx_description
1 polymer ?
#
loop_
_entity_poly.entity_id
_entity_poly.type
_entity_poly.pdbx_seq_one_letter_code
_entity_poly.pdbx_strand_id
1 'polypeptide(L)'
;MTQGARVLALDLDIASTNTAQRLRGAAGAGVLAPGTAEDLAQALEFMQELRLRFQGMALAEGREPGNAVAPARISRLERSRLKECFKAVGGFQDLLTNRYGLRLLT
;
A
#
# COMPACT_ATOMS: atom_id res chain seq x y z
N MET A 1 -3.05 3.66 -1.54
CA MET A 1 -2.20 2.80 -2.39
C MET A 1 -2.96 2.20 -3.57
N THR A 2 -3.94 1.30 -3.37
CA THR A 2 -4.60 0.56 -4.46
C THR A 2 -5.18 1.44 -5.58
N GLN A 3 -5.88 2.53 -5.22
CA GLN A 3 -6.42 3.45 -6.24
C GLN A 3 -5.31 4.19 -7.00
N GLY A 4 -4.25 4.61 -6.31
CA GLY A 4 -3.08 5.21 -6.96
C GLY A 4 -2.40 4.27 -7.96
N ALA A 5 -2.25 2.98 -7.59
CA ALA A 5 -1.72 1.97 -8.50
C ALA A 5 -2.64 1.70 -9.71
N ARG A 6 -3.97 1.80 -9.53
CA ARG A 6 -4.94 1.71 -10.63
C ARG A 6 -4.82 2.86 -11.61
N VAL A 7 -4.77 4.09 -11.11
CA VAL A 7 -4.61 5.30 -11.94
C VAL A 7 -3.29 5.24 -12.69
N LEU A 8 -2.20 4.89 -12.00
CA LEU A 8 -0.89 4.76 -12.63
C LEU A 8 -0.84 3.63 -13.67
N ALA A 9 -1.48 2.50 -13.41
CA ALA A 9 -1.58 1.43 -14.40
C ALA A 9 -2.36 1.86 -15.65
N LEU A 10 -3.45 2.62 -15.47
CA LEU A 10 -4.23 3.14 -16.58
C LEU A 10 -3.42 4.12 -17.45
N ASP A 11 -2.69 5.03 -16.82
CA ASP A 11 -1.81 6.00 -17.49
C ASP A 11 -0.68 5.34 -18.28
N LEU A 12 -0.25 4.15 -17.86
CA LEU A 12 0.86 3.38 -18.47
C LEU A 12 0.39 2.23 -19.36
N ASP A 13 -0.91 2.16 -19.68
CA ASP A 13 -1.53 1.08 -20.47
C ASP A 13 -1.24 -0.33 -19.92
N ILE A 14 -1.19 -0.47 -18.60
CA ILE A 14 -0.95 -1.74 -17.90
C ILE A 14 -2.29 -2.43 -17.64
N ALA A 15 -2.55 -3.52 -18.37
CA ALA A 15 -3.78 -4.31 -18.27
C ALA A 15 -3.92 -5.16 -16.99
N SER A 16 -2.90 -5.23 -16.14
CA SER A 16 -2.96 -6.05 -14.92
C SER A 16 -4.05 -5.57 -13.96
N THR A 17 -4.76 -6.52 -13.35
CA THR A 17 -5.79 -6.27 -12.33
C THR A 17 -5.25 -6.35 -10.90
N ASN A 18 -4.14 -7.06 -10.70
CA ASN A 18 -3.51 -7.25 -9.41
C ASN A 18 -2.65 -6.02 -9.03
N THR A 19 -2.82 -5.50 -7.80
CA THR A 19 -2.13 -4.28 -7.35
C THR A 19 -0.60 -4.41 -7.36
N ALA A 20 -0.05 -5.53 -6.90
CA ALA A 20 1.40 -5.74 -6.89
C ALA A 20 1.97 -5.84 -8.32
N GLN A 21 1.25 -6.53 -9.21
CA GLN A 21 1.62 -6.59 -10.62
C GLN A 21 1.54 -5.23 -11.31
N ARG A 22 0.56 -4.38 -10.98
CA ARG A 22 0.50 -2.98 -11.47
C ARG A 22 1.73 -2.17 -11.06
N LEU A 23 2.15 -2.30 -9.80
CA LEU A 23 3.34 -1.62 -9.29
C LEU A 23 4.61 -2.10 -10.01
N ARG A 24 4.75 -3.42 -10.21
CA ARG A 24 5.86 -3.99 -10.98
C ARG A 24 5.83 -3.59 -12.45
N GLY A 25 4.65 -3.51 -13.06
CA GLY A 25 4.48 -2.99 -14.43
C GLY A 25 4.91 -1.53 -14.53
N ALA A 26 4.55 -0.69 -13.55
CA ALA A 26 4.99 0.70 -13.50
C ALA A 26 6.52 0.84 -13.32
N ALA A 27 7.16 -0.12 -12.66
CA ALA A 27 8.62 -0.20 -12.64
C ALA A 27 9.21 -0.64 -13.99
N GLY A 28 8.58 -1.60 -14.67
CA GLY A 28 8.96 -2.00 -16.04
C GLY A 28 8.86 -0.86 -17.06
N ALA A 29 7.93 0.07 -16.84
CA ALA A 29 7.78 1.30 -17.63
C ALA A 29 8.72 2.45 -17.19
N GLY A 30 9.57 2.24 -16.18
CA GLY A 30 10.54 3.23 -15.70
C GLY A 30 9.97 4.35 -14.83
N VAL A 31 8.68 4.30 -14.45
CA VAL A 31 8.05 5.33 -13.61
C VAL A 31 8.32 5.10 -12.12
N LEU A 32 8.47 3.83 -11.71
CA LEU A 32 8.93 3.46 -10.38
C LEU A 32 10.32 2.84 -10.47
N ALA A 33 11.16 3.08 -9.46
CA ALA A 33 12.35 2.25 -9.28
C ALA A 33 11.92 0.81 -8.94
N PRO A 34 12.62 -0.23 -9.44
CA PRO A 34 12.27 -1.62 -9.14
C PRO A 34 12.16 -1.91 -7.64
N GLY A 35 13.11 -1.40 -6.83
CA GLY A 35 13.07 -1.52 -5.38
C GLY A 35 11.83 -0.88 -4.76
N THR A 36 11.44 0.32 -5.22
CA THR A 36 10.24 1.01 -4.74
C THR A 36 8.96 0.24 -5.04
N ALA A 37 8.84 -0.36 -6.24
CA ALA A 37 7.68 -1.18 -6.57
C ALA A 37 7.58 -2.42 -5.66
N GLU A 38 8.72 -3.03 -5.35
CA GLU A 38 8.78 -4.20 -4.47
C GLU A 38 8.50 -3.84 -3.01
N ASP A 39 9.05 -2.73 -2.52
CA ASP A 39 8.76 -2.21 -1.18
C ASP A 39 7.26 -1.92 -1.01
N LEU A 40 6.61 -1.34 -2.02
CA LEU A 40 5.17 -1.09 -2.02
C LEU A 40 4.35 -2.37 -2.05
N ALA A 41 4.78 -3.38 -2.82
CA ALA A 41 4.12 -4.69 -2.86
C ALA A 41 4.22 -5.40 -1.50
N GLN A 42 5.41 -5.43 -0.89
CA GLN A 42 5.61 -6.01 0.44
C GLN A 42 4.85 -5.24 1.53
N ALA A 43 4.79 -3.90 1.43
CA ALA A 43 4.01 -3.08 2.34
C ALA A 43 2.51 -3.40 2.25
N LEU A 44 1.99 -3.61 1.03
CA LEU A 44 0.61 -4.02 0.81
C LEU A 44 0.31 -5.37 1.47
N GLU A 45 1.16 -6.36 1.23
CA GLU A 45 1.02 -7.70 1.79
C GLU A 45 1.04 -7.67 3.32
N PHE A 46 2.02 -6.99 3.91
CA PHE A 46 2.13 -6.86 5.36
C PHE A 46 0.92 -6.16 5.98
N MET A 47 0.43 -5.07 5.39
CA MET A 47 -0.76 -4.38 5.90
C MET A 47 -2.03 -5.25 5.79
N GLN A 48 -2.15 -6.05 4.73
CA GLN A 48 -3.27 -6.98 4.56
C GLN A 48 -3.23 -8.11 5.58
N GLU A 49 -2.07 -8.73 5.79
CA GLU A 49 -1.84 -9.75 6.81
C GLU A 49 -2.21 -9.20 8.20
N LEU A 50 -1.71 -8.00 8.52
CA LEU A 50 -1.96 -7.35 9.79
C LEU A 50 -3.46 -7.10 10.02
N ARG A 51 -4.15 -6.60 8.99
CA ARG A 51 -5.60 -6.39 9.02
C ARG A 51 -6.35 -7.70 9.24
N LEU A 52 -6.02 -8.75 8.48
CA LEU A 52 -6.69 -10.05 8.60
C LEU A 52 -6.54 -10.64 9.99
N ARG A 53 -5.34 -10.53 10.59
CA ARG A 53 -5.11 -11.00 11.97
C ARG A 53 -6.00 -10.26 12.97
N PHE A 54 -6.09 -8.94 12.87
CA PHE A 54 -6.94 -8.14 13.77
C PHE A 54 -8.43 -8.41 13.59
N GLN A 55 -8.87 -8.63 12.34
CA GLN A 55 -10.24 -9.03 12.05
C GLN A 55 -10.56 -10.41 12.62
N GLY A 56 -9.63 -11.38 12.51
CA GLY A 56 -9.76 -12.69 13.15
C GLY A 56 -9.88 -12.60 14.67
N MET A 57 -9.08 -11.74 15.31
CA MET A 57 -9.18 -11.49 16.76
C MET A 57 -10.52 -10.85 17.14
N ALA A 58 -11.04 -9.91 16.34
CA ALA A 58 -12.35 -9.30 16.60
C ALA A 58 -13.47 -10.34 16.53
N LEU A 59 -13.45 -11.19 15.50
CA LEU A 59 -14.41 -12.28 15.34
C LEU A 59 -14.36 -13.27 16.52
N ALA A 60 -13.16 -13.66 16.96
CA ALA A 60 -12.98 -14.54 18.10
C ALA A 60 -13.50 -13.94 19.43
N GLU A 61 -13.50 -12.61 19.54
CA GLU A 61 -14.01 -11.85 20.69
C GLU A 61 -15.51 -11.47 20.53
N GLY A 62 -16.19 -11.94 19.47
CA GLY A 62 -17.60 -11.60 19.21
C GLY A 62 -17.85 -10.15 18.81
N ARG A 63 -16.81 -9.42 18.38
CA ARG A 63 -16.87 -8.03 17.93
C ARG A 63 -16.93 -7.94 16.41
N GLU A 64 -17.52 -6.86 15.90
CA GLU A 64 -17.54 -6.60 14.46
C GLU A 64 -16.11 -6.35 13.93
N PRO A 65 -15.67 -7.05 12.86
CA PRO A 65 -14.34 -6.86 12.29
C PRO A 65 -14.25 -5.52 11.56
N GLY A 66 -13.22 -4.73 11.89
CA GLY A 66 -12.92 -3.45 11.26
C GLY A 66 -11.59 -3.41 10.52
N ASN A 67 -11.19 -2.22 10.06
CA ASN A 67 -9.88 -1.98 9.44
C ASN A 67 -8.85 -1.39 10.41
N ALA A 68 -9.24 -1.15 11.66
CA ALA A 68 -8.37 -0.53 12.66
C ALA A 68 -7.40 -1.57 13.25
N VAL A 69 -6.12 -1.22 13.23
CA VAL A 69 -5.06 -1.98 13.91
C VAL A 69 -4.62 -1.18 15.13
N ALA A 70 -4.74 -1.76 16.32
CA ALA A 70 -4.28 -1.13 17.55
C ALA A 70 -2.76 -1.31 17.70
N PRO A 71 -1.93 -0.24 17.67
CA PRO A 71 -0.48 -0.38 17.73
C PRO A 71 0.03 -1.03 19.03
N ALA A 72 -0.73 -0.90 20.11
CA ALA A 72 -0.42 -1.54 21.40
C ALA A 72 -0.55 -3.07 21.36
N ARG A 73 -1.27 -3.63 20.40
CA ARG A 73 -1.50 -5.08 20.24
C ARG A 73 -0.54 -5.74 19.24
N ILE A 74 0.50 -5.04 18.79
CA ILE A 74 1.52 -5.56 17.87
C ILE A 74 2.93 -5.37 18.46
N SER A 75 3.84 -6.27 18.10
CA SER A 75 5.21 -6.26 18.61
C SER A 75 5.96 -4.98 18.20
N ARG A 76 7.06 -4.67 18.91
CA ARG A 76 7.91 -3.52 18.56
C ARG A 76 8.47 -3.63 17.14
N LEU A 77 8.82 -4.84 16.71
CA LEU A 77 9.33 -5.10 15.35
C LEU A 77 8.26 -4.84 14.29
N GLU A 78 7.05 -5.35 14.48
CA GLU A 78 5.93 -5.10 13.57
C GLU A 78 5.55 -3.63 13.52
N ARG A 79 5.60 -2.91 14.65
CA ARG A 79 5.42 -1.44 14.65
C ARG A 79 6.48 -0.73 13.81
N SER A 80 7.73 -1.17 13.91
CA SER A 80 8.82 -0.61 13.10
C SER A 80 8.57 -0.88 11.62
N ARG A 81 8.23 -2.12 11.25
CA ARG A 81 7.90 -2.51 9.88
C ARG A 81 6.72 -1.70 9.33
N LEU A 82 5.65 -1.54 10.12
CA LEU A 82 4.47 -0.77 9.74
C LEU A 82 4.81 0.71 9.44
N LYS A 83 5.72 1.30 10.22
CA LYS A 83 6.20 2.67 9.94
C LYS A 83 6.96 2.76 8.61
N GLU A 84 7.83 1.81 8.32
CA GLU A 84 8.53 1.78 7.03
C GLU A 84 7.56 1.56 5.86
N CYS A 85 6.55 0.72 6.02
CA CYS A 85 5.47 0.57 5.04
C CYS A 85 4.77 1.91 4.78
N PHE A 86 4.41 2.67 5.83
CA PHE A 86 3.77 3.97 5.66
C PHE A 86 4.67 5.01 4.97
N LYS A 87 5.98 4.99 5.22
CA LYS A 87 6.93 5.85 4.50
C LYS A 87 6.95 5.53 3.01
N ALA A 88 7.00 4.25 2.63
CA ALA A 88 6.93 3.83 1.24
C ALA A 88 5.64 4.30 0.57
N VAL A 89 4.49 4.15 1.26
CA VAL A 89 3.20 4.66 0.75
C VAL A 89 3.21 6.18 0.58
N GLY A 90 3.79 6.92 1.54
CA GLY A 90 3.93 8.37 1.46
C GLY A 90 4.71 8.81 0.23
N GLY A 91 5.88 8.21 -0.02
CA GLY A 91 6.67 8.48 -1.22
C GLY A 91 5.93 8.17 -2.52
N PHE A 92 5.12 7.11 -2.54
CA PHE A 92 4.25 6.81 -3.68
C PHE A 92 3.14 7.85 -3.86
N GLN A 93 2.53 8.35 -2.78
CA GLN A 93 1.53 9.42 -2.84
C GLN A 93 2.15 10.73 -3.35
N ASP A 94 3.37 11.05 -2.94
CA ASP A 94 4.11 12.21 -3.43
C ASP A 94 4.40 12.11 -4.93
N LEU A 95 4.80 10.92 -5.40
CA LEU A 95 5.01 10.65 -6.83
C LEU A 95 3.73 10.89 -7.64
N LEU A 96 2.60 10.35 -7.20
CA LEU A 96 1.31 10.55 -7.89
C LEU A 96 0.90 12.02 -7.88
N THR A 97 1.11 12.70 -6.75
CA THR A 97 0.81 14.12 -6.58
C THR A 97 1.61 14.99 -7.55
N ASN A 98 2.90 14.67 -7.74
CA ASN A 98 3.76 15.32 -8.71
C ASN A 98 3.36 15.02 -10.15
N ARG A 99 3.17 13.73 -10.48
CA ARG A 99 2.90 13.28 -11.84
C ARG A 99 1.60 13.85 -12.40
N TYR A 100 0.55 13.90 -11.59
CA TYR A 100 -0.79 14.31 -12.02
C TYR A 100 -1.17 15.73 -11.59
N GLY A 101 -0.24 16.51 -11.03
CA GLY A 101 -0.50 17.89 -10.62
C GLY A 101 -1.62 18.02 -9.58
N LEU A 102 -1.80 17.04 -8.69
CA LEU A 102 -2.94 17.02 -7.75
C LEU A 102 -2.94 18.23 -6.79
N ARG A 103 -1.77 18.84 -6.57
CA ARG A 103 -1.62 20.09 -5.80
C ARG A 103 -2.25 21.32 -6.45
N LEU A 104 -2.58 21.26 -7.74
CA LEU A 104 -3.25 22.34 -8.46
C LEU A 104 -4.78 22.28 -8.28
N LEU A 105 -5.31 21.27 -7.60
CA LEU A 105 -6.75 21.02 -7.39
C LEU A 105 -7.24 21.35 -5.97
N THR A 106 -6.34 21.80 -5.08
CA THR A 106 -6.61 22.15 -3.68
C THR A 106 -6.24 23.59 -3.43
#